data_AF-A0A352CPH0-F1
#
_entry.id   AF-A0A352CPH0-F1
#
_cell.length_a   1.000
_cell.length_b   1.000
_cell.length_c   1.000
_cell.angle_alpha   90.00
_cell.angle_beta   90.00
_cell.angle_gamma   90.00
#
_symmetry.space_group_name_H-M   'P 1'
#
loop_
_entity.id
_entity.type
_entity.pdbx_description
1 polymer ?
#
loop_
_entity_poly.entity_id
_entity_poly.type
_entity_poly.pdbx_seq_one_letter_code
_entity_poly.pdbx_strand_id
1 'polypeptide(L)'
;MREGRDAARQRRERARRYEREDSRRYDSRSSRRRKRRKSSKLPLIIAVLLVAAIAAVLFVNALAEEFGYSREHQDLNAYFGITSEDQAVIISDKEVLDAAPVIQGDAVYIPMSLANTYYDNFYYDSREGHLLVTGATRTVEGVQGSDYLVNEEAYVSLAFLNRFVPMEYRIYKDPMRVEINTGSEAVTTDSLESDAKMRVSADKKSPILMDLESGDMVELEEKGESWSKIRIQAVEGYIESKALSGKETQAVPALSGGAEADDSYQKLLRPHKIVLGFHNVAVADANSYLKEAVGNTRGMNVIAPTWFAIADNEGHLTDIGSASYVSAAHEMGCEVWGVADNFTNQIDTNEVL
;
A
#
# COMPACT_ATOMS: atom_id res chain seq x y z
N MET A 1 98.51 -16.88 75.95
CA MET A 1 99.56 -17.91 75.79
C MET A 1 100.13 -17.80 74.39
N ARG A 2 101.46 -17.64 74.29
CA ARG A 2 102.34 -17.94 73.14
C ARG A 2 101.91 -17.32 71.80
N GLU A 3 102.45 -16.18 71.39
CA GLU A 3 103.87 -15.95 71.10
C GLU A 3 104.50 -17.06 70.22
N GLY A 4 104.76 -16.68 68.97
CA GLY A 4 105.99 -17.02 68.27
C GLY A 4 106.00 -18.31 67.47
N ARG A 5 106.73 -18.24 66.35
CA ARG A 5 106.95 -19.26 65.30
C ARG A 5 105.78 -19.24 64.32
N ASP A 6 105.83 -18.52 63.21
CA ASP A 6 106.66 -18.92 62.07
C ASP A 6 106.85 -17.76 61.08
N ALA A 7 107.23 -16.58 61.60
CA ALA A 7 107.91 -15.58 60.80
C ALA A 7 109.32 -16.07 60.47
N ALA A 8 109.46 -16.93 59.46
CA ALA A 8 110.69 -17.09 58.65
C ALA A 8 110.66 -18.25 57.66
N ARG A 9 109.75 -19.24 57.81
CA ARG A 9 110.00 -20.55 57.18
C ARG A 9 109.36 -20.83 55.82
N GLN A 10 108.48 -19.97 55.32
CA GLN A 10 107.84 -20.20 54.00
C GLN A 10 107.84 -18.97 53.08
N ARG A 11 108.61 -17.93 53.44
CA ARG A 11 109.25 -17.09 52.42
C ARG A 11 110.32 -17.95 51.77
N ARG A 12 110.22 -18.15 50.47
CA ARG A 12 111.13 -19.01 49.69
C ARG A 12 110.94 -20.46 50.09
N GLU A 13 109.89 -21.07 49.59
CA GLU A 13 110.09 -22.06 48.54
C GLU A 13 108.77 -22.21 47.82
N ARG A 14 108.77 -21.73 46.58
CA ARG A 14 108.59 -22.62 45.43
C ARG A 14 107.10 -22.94 45.28
N ALA A 15 106.36 -22.04 44.66
CA ALA A 15 106.45 -21.85 43.22
C ALA A 15 106.38 -23.20 42.49
N ARG A 16 105.32 -23.27 41.68
CA ARG A 16 105.04 -24.25 40.63
C ARG A 16 104.28 -25.47 41.12
N ARG A 17 103.20 -25.77 40.39
CA ARG A 17 102.22 -26.86 40.54
C ARG A 17 101.13 -26.53 41.57
N TYR A 18 99.90 -26.15 41.21
CA TYR A 18 99.08 -26.31 40.01
C TYR A 18 98.12 -25.10 40.02
N GLU A 19 97.89 -24.29 39.00
CA GLU A 19 97.40 -24.62 37.65
C GLU A 19 96.20 -25.58 37.69
N ARG A 20 95.10 -25.12 38.31
CA ARG A 20 93.69 -25.29 37.92
C ARG A 20 92.81 -24.63 39.00
N GLU A 21 91.69 -24.07 38.53
CA GLU A 21 90.65 -23.31 39.24
C GLU A 21 90.90 -21.80 39.38
N ASP A 22 90.68 -21.02 38.31
CA ASP A 22 89.41 -20.55 37.71
C ASP A 22 89.04 -19.16 38.24
N SER A 23 89.47 -18.08 37.60
CA SER A 23 89.03 -17.54 36.30
C SER A 23 87.72 -16.75 36.37
N ARG A 24 87.73 -15.63 35.62
CA ARG A 24 86.68 -14.62 35.39
C ARG A 24 86.72 -13.47 36.40
N ARG A 25 87.00 -12.22 36.02
CA ARG A 25 87.03 -11.60 34.69
C ARG A 25 87.80 -10.28 34.79
N TYR A 26 88.87 -10.15 34.02
CA TYR A 26 89.34 -8.88 33.46
C TYR A 26 88.35 -8.49 32.33
N ASP A 27 87.90 -7.24 32.23
CA ASP A 27 88.48 -6.29 31.26
C ASP A 27 87.71 -4.94 31.14
N SER A 28 88.48 -3.86 31.32
CA SER A 28 88.59 -2.67 30.45
C SER A 28 87.49 -1.57 30.35
N ARG A 29 88.04 -0.33 30.32
CA ARG A 29 87.62 0.90 29.59
C ARG A 29 86.49 1.73 30.20
N SER A 30 86.48 3.06 30.11
CA SER A 30 87.41 4.13 29.70
C SER A 30 86.63 5.44 29.92
N SER A 31 87.32 6.51 30.32
CA SER A 31 86.78 7.86 30.46
C SER A 31 86.09 8.37 29.19
N ARG A 32 84.76 8.56 29.22
CA ARG A 32 84.00 9.16 28.11
C ARG A 32 83.85 10.67 28.30
N ARG A 33 84.60 11.42 27.49
CA ARG A 33 84.37 12.84 27.14
C ARG A 33 82.88 13.09 26.86
N ARG A 34 82.31 14.13 27.49
CA ARG A 34 81.01 14.73 27.13
C ARG A 34 81.06 15.20 25.66
N LYS A 35 80.54 14.37 24.73
CA LYS A 35 80.19 14.79 23.36
C LYS A 35 78.81 15.45 23.43
N ARG A 36 78.69 16.71 23.00
CA ARG A 36 77.41 17.34 22.63
C ARG A 36 76.64 16.37 21.72
N ARG A 37 75.57 15.76 22.23
CA ARG A 37 74.61 15.01 21.40
C ARG A 37 73.94 16.04 20.48
N LYS A 38 74.27 16.04 19.18
CA LYS A 38 73.40 16.66 18.17
C LYS A 38 72.04 15.98 18.34
N SER A 39 71.02 16.71 18.79
CA SER A 39 69.64 16.23 18.81
C SER A 39 69.29 15.87 17.37
N SER A 40 69.19 14.59 17.03
CA SER A 40 68.68 14.24 15.71
C SER A 40 67.24 14.73 15.68
N LYS A 41 66.92 15.61 14.73
CA LYS A 41 65.53 16.07 14.51
C LYS A 41 64.66 14.97 13.89
N LEU A 42 65.24 13.80 13.62
CA LEU A 42 64.61 12.66 12.95
C LEU A 42 63.33 12.14 13.66
N PRO A 43 63.30 11.87 14.98
CA PRO A 43 62.06 11.50 15.67
C PRO A 43 60.98 12.61 15.63
N LEU A 44 61.39 13.88 15.63
CA LEU A 44 60.46 15.02 15.51
C LEU A 44 59.86 15.11 14.11
N ILE A 45 60.67 14.88 13.06
CA ILE A 45 60.22 14.85 11.66
C ILE A 45 59.25 13.67 11.43
N ILE A 46 59.57 12.49 11.96
CA ILE A 46 58.69 11.32 11.88
C ILE A 46 57.36 11.60 12.59
N ALA A 47 57.38 12.20 13.78
CA ALA A 47 56.16 12.56 14.51
C ALA A 47 55.30 13.59 13.75
N VAL A 48 55.91 14.61 13.15
CA VAL A 48 55.20 15.60 12.32
C VAL A 48 54.60 14.96 11.07
N LEU A 49 55.32 14.04 10.42
CA LEU A 49 54.79 13.29 9.27
C LEU A 49 53.62 12.37 9.66
N LEU A 50 53.69 11.74 10.84
CA LEU A 50 52.61 10.92 11.38
C LEU A 50 51.35 11.74 11.67
N VAL A 51 51.51 12.91 12.29
CA VAL A 51 50.39 13.84 12.54
C VAL A 51 49.81 14.37 11.22
N ALA A 52 50.65 14.71 10.25
CA ALA A 52 50.19 15.14 8.92
C ALA A 52 49.46 14.01 8.17
N ALA A 53 49.92 12.76 8.28
CA ALA A 53 49.23 11.61 7.68
C ALA A 53 47.88 11.35 8.35
N ILE A 54 47.79 11.44 9.68
CA ILE A 54 46.52 11.33 10.41
C ILE A 54 45.59 12.48 10.00
N ALA A 55 46.09 13.71 9.94
CA ALA A 55 45.31 14.87 9.50
C ALA A 55 44.83 14.72 8.05
N ALA A 56 45.65 14.17 7.15
CA ALA A 56 45.24 13.89 5.77
C ALA A 56 44.14 12.83 5.70
N VAL A 57 44.23 11.74 6.48
CA VAL A 57 43.17 10.72 6.55
C VAL A 57 41.88 11.30 7.12
N LEU A 58 41.96 12.09 8.19
CA LEU A 58 40.81 12.76 8.78
C LEU A 58 40.19 13.76 7.80
N PHE A 59 41.00 14.51 7.06
CA PHE A 59 40.53 15.45 6.05
C PHE A 59 39.88 14.76 4.85
N VAL A 60 40.44 13.65 4.38
CA VAL A 60 39.83 12.83 3.32
C VAL A 60 38.51 12.24 3.78
N ASN A 61 38.42 11.76 5.02
CA ASN A 61 37.16 11.26 5.59
C ASN A 61 36.12 12.39 5.74
N ALA A 62 36.51 13.56 6.22
CA ALA A 62 35.63 14.72 6.34
C ALA A 62 35.10 15.17 4.96
N LEU A 63 35.96 15.22 3.94
CA LEU A 63 35.53 15.51 2.56
C LEU A 63 34.60 14.42 2.01
N ALA A 64 34.85 13.14 2.33
CA ALA A 64 33.96 12.06 1.92
C ALA A 64 32.58 12.17 2.57
N GLU A 65 32.50 12.57 3.84
CA GLU A 65 31.23 12.83 4.54
C GLU A 65 30.52 14.07 3.98
N GLU A 66 31.24 15.15 3.70
CA GLU A 66 30.64 16.41 3.24
C GLU A 66 30.20 16.35 1.76
N PHE A 67 31.00 15.73 0.88
CA PHE A 67 30.70 15.66 -0.55
C PHE A 67 30.09 14.34 -1.04
N GLY A 68 30.18 13.27 -0.25
CA GLY A 68 29.68 11.94 -0.61
C GLY A 68 28.17 11.80 -0.59
N TYR A 69 27.66 10.66 -1.04
CA TYR A 69 26.24 10.34 -1.04
C TYR A 69 25.81 9.82 0.33
N SER A 70 24.58 10.11 0.74
CA SER A 70 23.99 9.44 1.90
C SER A 70 23.81 7.95 1.60
N ARG A 71 24.13 7.13 2.59
CA ARG A 71 23.91 5.67 2.61
C ARG A 71 22.83 5.28 3.61
N GLU A 72 22.15 6.26 4.20
CA GLU A 72 21.05 6.03 5.13
C GLU A 72 19.83 5.55 4.34
N HIS A 73 19.19 4.48 4.83
CA HIS A 73 17.95 3.97 4.27
C HIS A 73 16.78 4.52 5.09
N GLN A 74 15.77 5.01 4.38
CA GLN A 74 14.47 5.33 4.94
C GLN A 74 13.76 4.03 5.30
N ASP A 75 13.15 3.98 6.49
CA ASP A 75 12.25 2.88 6.84
C ASP A 75 10.96 3.00 6.02
N LEU A 76 10.68 1.98 5.21
CA LEU A 76 9.46 1.92 4.40
C LEU A 76 8.21 1.74 5.25
N ASN A 77 8.30 1.15 6.45
CA ASN A 77 7.16 1.14 7.37
C ASN A 77 6.75 2.58 7.73
N ALA A 78 7.73 3.39 8.11
CA ALA A 78 7.49 4.80 8.41
C ALA A 78 6.99 5.58 7.18
N TYR A 79 7.46 5.27 5.97
CA TYR A 79 6.99 5.88 4.73
C TYR A 79 5.48 5.63 4.50
N PHE A 80 5.02 4.41 4.74
CA PHE A 80 3.61 4.02 4.58
C PHE A 80 2.75 4.25 5.84
N GLY A 81 3.31 4.82 6.92
CA GLY A 81 2.59 5.01 8.18
C GLY A 81 2.26 3.72 8.93
N ILE A 82 3.01 2.64 8.67
CA ILE A 82 2.84 1.34 9.31
C ILE A 82 3.45 1.39 10.71
N THR A 83 2.63 1.04 11.71
CA THR A 83 3.00 1.15 13.13
C THR A 83 3.13 -0.20 13.83
N SER A 84 2.73 -1.29 13.17
CA SER A 84 2.84 -2.65 13.70
C SER A 84 3.27 -3.63 12.61
N GLU A 85 3.99 -4.68 12.98
CA GLU A 85 4.56 -5.66 12.03
C GLU A 85 3.49 -6.43 11.24
N ASP A 86 2.30 -6.61 11.82
CA ASP A 86 1.18 -7.34 11.21
C ASP A 86 0.27 -6.44 10.36
N GLN A 87 0.50 -5.12 10.35
CA GLN A 87 -0.32 -4.18 9.60
C GLN A 87 0.04 -4.21 8.11
N ALA A 88 -0.97 -4.46 7.29
CA ALA A 88 -0.91 -4.25 5.85
C ALA A 88 -1.62 -2.95 5.47
N VAL A 89 -1.16 -2.29 4.41
CA VAL A 89 -1.78 -1.05 3.88
C VAL A 89 -2.36 -1.27 2.49
N ILE A 90 -3.42 -0.54 2.16
CA ILE A 90 -4.00 -0.49 0.82
C ILE A 90 -3.56 0.81 0.15
N ILE A 91 -3.13 0.71 -1.10
CA ILE A 91 -2.76 1.84 -1.95
C ILE A 91 -3.67 1.78 -3.16
N SER A 92 -4.62 2.70 -3.29
CA SER A 92 -5.51 2.77 -4.45
C SER A 92 -5.13 3.94 -5.33
N ASP A 93 -4.86 3.68 -6.61
CA ASP A 93 -4.57 4.73 -7.59
C ASP A 93 -3.54 5.76 -7.08
N LYS A 94 -2.47 5.22 -6.47
CA LYS A 94 -1.33 5.94 -5.84
C LYS A 94 -1.60 6.58 -4.48
N GLU A 95 -2.82 6.54 -3.95
CA GLU A 95 -3.17 7.06 -2.63
C GLU A 95 -3.17 5.97 -1.57
N VAL A 96 -2.51 6.21 -0.43
CA VAL A 96 -2.59 5.32 0.74
C VAL A 96 -3.94 5.51 1.41
N LEU A 97 -4.69 4.42 1.57
CA LEU A 97 -6.00 4.43 2.19
C LEU A 97 -5.93 4.03 3.67
N ASP A 98 -6.77 4.66 4.48
CA ASP A 98 -7.00 4.27 5.87
C ASP A 98 -7.96 3.08 5.96
N ALA A 99 -7.46 1.93 5.52
CA ALA A 99 -8.19 0.67 5.53
C ALA A 99 -7.22 -0.50 5.73
N ALA A 100 -7.60 -1.44 6.59
CA ALA A 100 -6.82 -2.64 6.87
C ALA A 100 -7.32 -3.81 6.02
N PRO A 101 -6.51 -4.34 5.08
CA PRO A 101 -6.88 -5.55 4.35
C PRO A 101 -6.63 -6.78 5.22
N VAL A 102 -7.40 -7.84 4.98
CA VAL A 102 -7.12 -9.18 5.49
C VAL A 102 -6.47 -9.99 4.37
N ILE A 103 -5.31 -10.58 4.64
CA ILE A 103 -4.57 -11.38 3.66
C ILE A 103 -4.50 -12.82 4.13
N GLN A 104 -5.00 -13.76 3.33
CA GLN A 104 -4.96 -15.20 3.60
C GLN A 104 -4.32 -15.94 2.43
N GLY A 105 -3.03 -16.28 2.58
CA GLY A 105 -2.23 -16.81 1.47
C GLY A 105 -2.07 -15.73 0.39
N ASP A 106 -2.59 -16.01 -0.81
CA ASP A 106 -2.59 -15.07 -1.94
C ASP A 106 -3.93 -14.31 -2.07
N ALA A 107 -4.93 -14.62 -1.24
CA ALA A 107 -6.21 -13.94 -1.26
C ALA A 107 -6.16 -12.65 -0.42
N VAL A 108 -6.56 -11.55 -1.03
CA VAL A 108 -6.70 -10.24 -0.38
C VAL A 108 -8.18 -9.94 -0.22
N TYR A 109 -8.57 -9.58 0.99
CA TYR A 109 -9.90 -9.10 1.32
C TYR A 109 -9.81 -7.67 1.84
N ILE A 110 -10.70 -6.81 1.35
CA ILE A 110 -10.82 -5.41 1.78
C ILE A 110 -12.15 -5.21 2.51
N PRO A 111 -12.24 -4.24 3.43
CA PRO A 111 -13.52 -3.90 4.07
C PRO A 111 -14.60 -3.65 3.01
N MET A 112 -15.82 -4.16 3.22
CA MET A 112 -16.92 -3.99 2.25
C MET A 112 -17.25 -2.49 2.02
N SER A 113 -17.05 -1.66 3.04
CA SER A 113 -17.18 -0.20 2.93
C SER A 113 -16.24 0.39 1.87
N LEU A 114 -15.01 -0.11 1.77
CA LEU A 114 -14.07 0.25 0.72
C LEU A 114 -14.44 -0.40 -0.62
N ALA A 115 -14.88 -1.65 -0.64
CA ALA A 115 -15.35 -2.28 -1.88
C ALA A 115 -16.49 -1.47 -2.54
N ASN A 116 -17.41 -0.94 -1.72
CA ASN A 116 -18.53 -0.10 -2.18
C ASN A 116 -18.10 1.26 -2.74
N THR A 117 -16.88 1.73 -2.48
CA THR A 117 -16.38 2.94 -3.18
C THR A 117 -16.01 2.67 -4.63
N TYR A 118 -15.68 1.41 -4.97
CA TYR A 118 -15.44 0.98 -6.35
C TYR A 118 -16.72 0.51 -7.04
N TYR A 119 -17.60 -0.17 -6.30
CA TYR A 119 -18.87 -0.67 -6.80
C TYR A 119 -19.93 -0.76 -5.70
N ASP A 120 -20.89 0.15 -5.69
CA ASP A 120 -21.83 0.39 -4.57
C ASP A 120 -22.90 -0.72 -4.38
N ASN A 121 -22.86 -1.77 -5.19
CA ASN A 121 -23.93 -2.77 -5.22
C ASN A 121 -23.67 -3.97 -4.29
N PHE A 122 -22.61 -3.97 -3.47
CA PHE A 122 -22.40 -5.02 -2.46
C PHE A 122 -23.24 -4.76 -1.20
N TYR A 123 -23.95 -5.80 -0.78
CA TYR A 123 -24.79 -5.80 0.42
C TYR A 123 -24.59 -7.09 1.21
N TYR A 124 -24.30 -6.98 2.50
CA TYR A 124 -24.24 -8.13 3.40
C TYR A 124 -25.52 -8.20 4.25
N ASP A 125 -26.34 -9.23 4.05
CA ASP A 125 -27.46 -9.50 4.95
C ASP A 125 -26.95 -10.18 6.22
N SER A 126 -26.73 -9.39 7.26
CA SER A 126 -26.28 -9.88 8.57
C SER A 126 -27.24 -10.84 9.28
N ARG A 127 -28.53 -10.90 8.88
CA ARG A 127 -29.53 -11.79 9.50
C ARG A 127 -29.41 -13.20 8.95
N GLU A 128 -29.13 -13.32 7.65
CA GLU A 128 -29.05 -14.61 6.95
C GLU A 128 -27.61 -15.05 6.70
N GLY A 129 -26.64 -14.13 6.76
CA GLY A 129 -25.22 -14.40 6.63
C GLY A 129 -24.70 -14.38 5.19
N HIS A 130 -25.43 -13.79 4.25
CA HIS A 130 -25.13 -13.82 2.81
C HIS A 130 -24.58 -12.47 2.32
N LEU A 131 -23.52 -12.51 1.51
CA LEU A 131 -23.10 -11.36 0.72
C LEU A 131 -23.79 -11.42 -0.64
N LEU A 132 -24.49 -10.36 -1.00
CA LEU A 132 -25.22 -10.18 -2.25
C LEU A 132 -24.62 -9.02 -3.05
N VAL A 133 -24.65 -9.16 -4.36
CA VAL A 133 -24.33 -8.11 -5.32
C VAL A 133 -25.56 -7.89 -6.18
N THR A 134 -26.19 -6.72 -6.05
CA THR A 134 -27.45 -6.43 -6.73
C THR A 134 -27.22 -5.68 -8.02
N GLY A 135 -27.48 -6.32 -9.16
CA GLY A 135 -27.50 -5.69 -10.47
C GLY A 135 -28.90 -5.24 -10.90
N ALA A 136 -28.98 -4.54 -12.03
CA ALA A 136 -30.24 -4.06 -12.60
C ALA A 136 -31.22 -5.18 -12.98
N THR A 137 -30.71 -6.37 -13.34
CA THR A 137 -31.51 -7.49 -13.86
C THR A 137 -31.37 -8.77 -13.05
N ARG A 138 -30.39 -8.84 -12.14
CA ARG A 138 -30.07 -10.05 -11.37
C ARG A 138 -29.34 -9.74 -10.07
N THR A 139 -29.35 -10.72 -9.17
CA THR A 139 -28.52 -10.72 -7.96
C THR A 139 -27.48 -11.82 -8.05
N VAL A 140 -26.26 -11.55 -7.60
CA VAL A 140 -25.18 -12.53 -7.47
C VAL A 140 -24.89 -12.72 -5.98
N GLU A 141 -24.91 -13.96 -5.50
CA GLU A 141 -24.50 -14.30 -4.14
C GLU A 141 -23.01 -14.67 -4.11
N GLY A 142 -22.26 -14.11 -3.16
CA GLY A 142 -20.87 -14.47 -2.91
C GLY A 142 -20.74 -15.74 -2.08
N VAL A 143 -19.61 -16.43 -2.20
CA VAL A 143 -19.30 -17.62 -1.39
C VAL A 143 -18.44 -17.26 -0.19
N GLN A 144 -18.91 -17.56 1.03
CA GLN A 144 -18.16 -17.29 2.26
C GLN A 144 -16.87 -18.11 2.30
N GLY A 145 -15.78 -17.48 2.71
CA GLY A 145 -14.44 -18.08 2.77
C GLY A 145 -13.63 -17.94 1.47
N SER A 146 -14.26 -17.64 0.34
CA SER A 146 -13.57 -17.34 -0.92
C SER A 146 -13.83 -15.92 -1.41
N ASP A 147 -15.10 -15.56 -1.60
CA ASP A 147 -15.50 -14.25 -2.12
C ASP A 147 -15.59 -13.20 -1.03
N TYR A 148 -15.93 -13.62 0.19
CA TYR A 148 -16.04 -12.73 1.34
C TYR A 148 -15.70 -13.44 2.65
N LEU A 149 -15.34 -12.64 3.64
CA LEU A 149 -15.16 -13.05 5.03
C LEU A 149 -16.05 -12.21 5.92
N VAL A 150 -16.40 -12.77 7.08
CA VAL A 150 -17.17 -12.06 8.10
C VAL A 150 -16.41 -12.18 9.40
N ASN A 151 -15.90 -11.05 9.89
CA ASN A 151 -15.28 -10.92 11.20
C ASN A 151 -16.19 -10.03 12.07
N GLU A 152 -15.69 -8.87 12.51
CA GLU A 152 -16.52 -7.82 13.12
C GLU A 152 -17.38 -7.11 12.06
N GLU A 153 -16.89 -7.04 10.83
CA GLU A 153 -17.57 -6.53 9.65
C GLU A 153 -17.34 -7.46 8.44
N ALA A 154 -18.08 -7.21 7.36
CA ALA A 154 -17.94 -7.96 6.11
C ALA A 154 -16.74 -7.44 5.29
N TYR A 155 -15.96 -8.37 4.76
CA TYR A 155 -14.83 -8.10 3.87
C TYR A 155 -15.05 -8.78 2.52
N VAL A 156 -14.72 -8.10 1.44
CA VAL A 156 -14.87 -8.59 0.06
C VAL A 156 -13.49 -8.90 -0.51
N SER A 157 -13.34 -10.06 -1.16
CA SER A 157 -12.07 -10.40 -1.82
C SER A 157 -11.86 -9.54 -3.07
N LEU A 158 -10.62 -9.10 -3.32
CA LEU A 158 -10.30 -8.36 -4.54
C LEU A 158 -10.57 -9.20 -5.79
N ALA A 159 -10.42 -10.52 -5.71
CA ALA A 159 -10.79 -11.42 -6.81
C ALA A 159 -12.29 -11.38 -7.12
N PHE A 160 -13.15 -11.33 -6.11
CA PHE A 160 -14.60 -11.21 -6.30
C PHE A 160 -14.99 -9.81 -6.79
N LEU A 161 -14.42 -8.74 -6.20
CA LEU A 161 -14.61 -7.37 -6.66
C LEU A 161 -14.22 -7.20 -8.14
N ASN A 162 -13.15 -7.85 -8.59
CA ASN A 162 -12.65 -7.76 -9.97
C ASN A 162 -13.67 -8.30 -10.99
N ARG A 163 -14.64 -9.12 -10.58
CA ARG A 163 -15.73 -9.56 -11.48
C ARG A 163 -16.62 -8.39 -11.88
N PHE A 164 -16.73 -7.36 -11.04
CA PHE A 164 -17.63 -6.20 -11.20
C PHE A 164 -16.88 -4.90 -11.52
N VAL A 165 -15.60 -4.78 -11.17
CA VAL A 165 -14.80 -3.58 -11.44
C VAL A 165 -13.57 -3.95 -12.24
N PRO A 166 -13.31 -3.31 -13.40
CA PRO A 166 -12.04 -3.48 -14.09
C PRO A 166 -10.88 -2.96 -13.24
N MET A 167 -9.97 -3.84 -12.82
CA MET A 167 -8.81 -3.46 -12.02
C MET A 167 -7.61 -4.42 -12.18
N GLU A 168 -6.45 -3.97 -11.69
CA GLU A 168 -5.28 -4.80 -11.40
C GLU A 168 -4.89 -4.59 -9.94
N TYR A 169 -4.40 -5.63 -9.26
CA TYR A 169 -3.82 -5.48 -7.94
C TYR A 169 -2.55 -6.29 -7.76
N ARG A 170 -1.65 -5.81 -6.89
CA ARG A 170 -0.39 -6.48 -6.56
C ARG A 170 -0.13 -6.43 -5.07
N ILE A 171 0.40 -7.53 -4.54
CA ILE A 171 0.85 -7.63 -3.14
C ILE A 171 2.36 -7.45 -3.14
N TYR A 172 2.85 -6.54 -2.32
CA TYR A 172 4.27 -6.39 -2.03
C TYR A 172 4.55 -6.76 -0.58
N LYS A 173 5.68 -7.43 -0.37
CA LYS A 173 6.19 -7.79 0.96
C LYS A 173 7.23 -6.75 1.38
N ASP A 174 7.40 -6.59 2.69
CA ASP A 174 8.42 -5.73 3.31
C ASP A 174 8.34 -4.23 2.87
N PRO A 175 7.38 -3.46 3.41
CA PRO A 175 6.30 -3.91 4.29
C PRO A 175 5.11 -4.45 3.49
N MET A 176 4.23 -5.18 4.19
CA MET A 176 3.04 -5.77 3.59
C MET A 176 2.11 -4.67 3.07
N ARG A 177 1.85 -4.67 1.76
CA ARG A 177 0.99 -3.66 1.12
C ARG A 177 0.31 -4.23 -0.12
N VAL A 178 -0.87 -3.73 -0.41
CA VAL A 178 -1.64 -4.09 -1.59
C VAL A 178 -1.87 -2.82 -2.41
N GLU A 179 -1.37 -2.83 -3.64
CA GLU A 179 -1.67 -1.78 -4.62
C GLU A 179 -2.85 -2.22 -5.49
N ILE A 180 -3.85 -1.35 -5.60
CA ILE A 180 -5.03 -1.51 -6.45
C ILE A 180 -4.98 -0.39 -7.48
N ASN A 181 -5.07 -0.73 -8.76
CA ASN A 181 -5.11 0.21 -9.86
C ASN A 181 -6.43 0.04 -10.62
N THR A 182 -7.19 1.13 -10.71
CA THR A 182 -8.45 1.21 -11.46
C THR A 182 -8.36 2.22 -12.61
N GLY A 183 -7.25 2.98 -12.69
CA GLY A 183 -7.00 3.99 -13.70
C GLY A 183 -6.67 3.41 -15.07
N SER A 184 -7.29 3.95 -16.12
CA SER A 184 -7.01 3.61 -17.52
C SER A 184 -6.14 4.65 -18.23
N GLU A 185 -5.57 5.61 -17.50
CA GLU A 185 -4.71 6.64 -18.09
C GLU A 185 -3.36 6.04 -18.48
N ALA A 186 -2.81 6.51 -19.61
CA ALA A 186 -1.50 6.05 -20.05
C ALA A 186 -0.41 6.52 -19.09
N VAL A 187 0.40 5.58 -18.62
CA VAL A 187 1.59 5.86 -17.81
C VAL A 187 2.82 5.89 -18.72
N THR A 188 3.78 6.75 -18.41
CA THR A 188 5.08 6.75 -19.08
C THR A 188 6.02 5.84 -18.30
N THR A 189 6.72 4.94 -18.99
CA THR A 189 7.66 4.01 -18.39
C THR A 189 9.03 4.14 -19.03
N ASP A 190 10.08 3.83 -18.27
CA ASP A 190 11.46 3.77 -18.75
C ASP A 190 12.20 2.63 -18.01
N SER A 191 13.30 2.17 -18.57
CA SER A 191 14.17 1.16 -17.97
C SER A 191 15.43 1.79 -17.41
N LEU A 192 16.00 1.20 -16.35
CA LEU A 192 17.31 1.62 -15.84
C LEU A 192 18.46 1.05 -16.69
N GLU A 193 19.43 1.88 -17.10
CA GLU A 193 20.66 1.43 -17.75
C GLU A 193 21.77 1.05 -16.75
N SER A 194 21.66 1.51 -15.50
CA SER A 194 22.60 1.18 -14.42
C SER A 194 21.88 1.11 -13.08
N ASP A 195 22.48 0.40 -12.13
CA ASP A 195 22.01 0.37 -10.74
C ASP A 195 21.84 1.79 -10.19
N ALA A 196 20.77 2.01 -9.43
CA ALA A 196 20.39 3.30 -8.91
C ALA A 196 19.93 3.21 -7.45
N LYS A 197 20.03 4.34 -6.75
CA LYS A 197 19.48 4.50 -5.40
C LYS A 197 18.30 5.44 -5.51
N MET A 198 17.09 4.94 -5.29
CA MET A 198 15.88 5.76 -5.25
C MET A 198 15.79 6.45 -3.89
N ARG A 199 15.60 7.77 -3.88
CA ARG A 199 15.66 8.61 -2.68
C ARG A 199 14.34 9.34 -2.42
N VAL A 200 14.14 9.77 -1.18
CA VAL A 200 12.94 10.52 -0.76
C VAL A 200 12.81 11.85 -1.51
N SER A 201 13.92 12.51 -1.81
CA SER A 201 13.95 13.79 -2.54
C SER A 201 15.10 13.82 -3.55
N ALA A 202 15.05 14.79 -4.47
CA ALA A 202 16.06 15.06 -5.50
C ALA A 202 17.39 15.60 -4.94
N ASP A 203 17.98 14.91 -3.96
CA ASP A 203 19.24 15.25 -3.30
C ASP A 203 20.05 13.98 -3.00
N LYS A 204 21.34 13.99 -3.33
CA LYS A 204 22.28 12.91 -3.02
C LYS A 204 22.47 12.64 -1.52
N LYS A 205 22.09 13.59 -0.66
CA LYS A 205 22.10 13.46 0.81
C LYS A 205 20.78 12.94 1.37
N SER A 206 19.72 12.91 0.56
CA SER A 206 18.40 12.39 0.96
C SER A 206 18.47 10.89 1.26
N PRO A 207 17.74 10.38 2.27
CA PRO A 207 17.67 8.94 2.56
C PRO A 207 17.23 8.11 1.33
N ILE A 208 17.71 6.87 1.28
CA ILE A 208 17.42 5.90 0.23
C ILE A 208 16.12 5.16 0.58
N LEU A 209 15.13 5.21 -0.30
CA LEU A 209 13.91 4.42 -0.22
C LEU A 209 14.15 2.98 -0.69
N MET A 210 14.79 2.83 -1.86
CA MET A 210 15.03 1.53 -2.48
C MET A 210 16.33 1.51 -3.28
N ASP A 211 16.92 0.32 -3.34
CA ASP A 211 18.00 -0.01 -4.25
C ASP A 211 17.41 -0.64 -5.51
N LEU A 212 17.73 -0.07 -6.67
CA LEU A 212 17.22 -0.52 -7.97
C LEU A 212 18.37 -1.05 -8.83
N GLU A 213 18.07 -2.05 -9.64
CA GLU A 213 19.05 -2.74 -10.47
C GLU A 213 18.92 -2.30 -11.94
N SER A 214 20.03 -2.39 -12.69
CA SER A 214 20.00 -2.22 -14.14
C SER A 214 18.95 -3.16 -14.78
N GLY A 215 18.10 -2.62 -15.64
CA GLY A 215 17.00 -3.32 -16.29
C GLY A 215 15.64 -3.20 -15.59
N ASP A 216 15.56 -2.67 -14.37
CA ASP A 216 14.28 -2.42 -13.71
C ASP A 216 13.42 -1.45 -14.53
N MET A 217 12.13 -1.79 -14.68
CA MET A 217 11.13 -0.94 -15.33
C MET A 217 10.44 -0.06 -14.29
N VAL A 218 10.47 1.25 -14.51
CA VAL A 218 9.89 2.25 -13.61
C VAL A 218 8.81 3.05 -14.32
N GLU A 219 7.81 3.51 -13.58
CA GLU A 219 6.92 4.58 -14.05
C GLU A 219 7.65 5.92 -13.88
N LEU A 220 7.78 6.67 -14.97
CA LEU A 220 8.39 8.00 -15.00
C LEU A 220 7.30 9.05 -14.82
N GLU A 221 7.24 9.68 -13.65
CA GLU A 221 6.23 10.70 -13.35
C GLU A 221 6.69 12.10 -13.73
N GLU A 222 7.96 12.43 -13.49
CA GLU A 222 8.54 13.73 -13.84
C GLU A 222 9.99 13.55 -14.28
N LYS A 223 10.32 14.07 -15.47
CA LYS A 223 11.68 14.07 -16.00
C LYS A 223 12.37 15.40 -15.74
N GLY A 224 13.44 15.38 -14.96
CA GLY A 224 14.33 16.53 -14.77
C GLY A 224 15.69 16.35 -15.47
N GLU A 225 16.53 17.38 -15.38
CA GLU A 225 17.87 17.36 -15.98
C GLU A 225 18.86 16.50 -15.19
N SER A 226 18.85 16.61 -13.85
CA SER A 226 19.74 15.88 -12.96
C SER A 226 19.03 14.77 -12.17
N TRP A 227 17.77 15.01 -11.81
CA TRP A 227 16.93 14.09 -11.05
C TRP A 227 15.59 13.93 -11.74
N SER A 228 15.08 12.70 -11.75
CA SER A 228 13.75 12.38 -12.23
C SER A 228 12.94 11.75 -11.10
N LYS A 229 11.65 12.07 -11.05
CA LYS A 229 10.67 11.47 -10.15
C LYS A 229 10.13 10.20 -10.81
N ILE A 230 10.22 9.09 -10.10
CA ILE A 230 9.79 7.78 -10.56
C ILE A 230 8.90 7.10 -9.53
N ARG A 231 8.12 6.11 -9.99
CA ARG A 231 7.36 5.20 -9.16
C ARG A 231 7.66 3.75 -9.53
N ILE A 232 7.89 2.92 -8.52
CA ILE A 232 8.10 1.47 -8.68
C ILE A 232 7.65 0.76 -7.40
N GLN A 233 6.98 -0.40 -7.55
CA GLN A 233 6.47 -1.20 -6.42
C GLN A 233 5.64 -0.40 -5.40
N ALA A 234 4.76 0.45 -5.91
CA ALA A 234 3.93 1.38 -5.17
C ALA A 234 4.66 2.47 -4.35
N VAL A 235 5.97 2.63 -4.52
CA VAL A 235 6.80 3.65 -3.86
C VAL A 235 7.16 4.73 -4.86
N GLU A 236 6.99 5.98 -4.44
CA GLU A 236 7.39 7.16 -5.22
C GLU A 236 8.69 7.74 -4.66
N GLY A 237 9.61 8.11 -5.55
CA GLY A 237 10.89 8.72 -5.16
C GLY A 237 11.65 9.32 -6.33
N TYR A 238 12.91 9.67 -6.08
CA TYR A 238 13.77 10.34 -7.03
C TYR A 238 15.03 9.53 -7.33
N ILE A 239 15.43 9.49 -8.60
CA ILE A 239 16.70 8.91 -9.05
C ILE A 239 17.47 9.93 -9.89
N GLU A 240 18.78 9.74 -10.02
CA GLU A 240 19.57 10.54 -10.95
C GLU A 240 19.15 10.22 -12.39
N SER A 241 18.81 11.25 -13.18
CA SER A 241 18.25 11.08 -14.52
C SER A 241 19.18 10.32 -15.48
N LYS A 242 20.49 10.34 -15.22
CA LYS A 242 21.50 9.58 -15.99
C LYS A 242 21.40 8.06 -15.85
N ALA A 243 20.65 7.56 -14.85
CA ALA A 243 20.44 6.12 -14.66
C ALA A 243 19.31 5.58 -15.55
N LEU A 244 18.44 6.46 -16.07
CA LEU A 244 17.38 6.12 -17.01
C LEU A 244 17.95 5.91 -18.41
N SER A 245 17.33 5.00 -19.17
CA SER A 245 17.71 4.78 -20.58
C SER A 245 17.29 5.91 -21.51
N GLY A 246 16.29 6.69 -21.10
CA GLY A 246 15.66 7.72 -21.93
C GLY A 246 14.79 7.15 -23.06
N LYS A 247 14.57 5.82 -23.09
CA LYS A 247 13.71 5.13 -24.05
C LYS A 247 12.30 5.01 -23.47
N GLU A 248 11.68 6.16 -23.28
CA GLU A 248 10.35 6.27 -22.73
C GLU A 248 9.32 5.54 -23.59
N THR A 249 8.43 4.80 -22.94
CA THR A 249 7.31 4.10 -23.56
C THR A 249 6.03 4.46 -22.83
N GLN A 250 5.01 4.89 -23.56
CA GLN A 250 3.67 5.04 -22.99
C GLN A 250 2.94 3.70 -23.04
N ALA A 251 2.39 3.30 -21.90
CA ALA A 251 1.58 2.09 -21.78
C ALA A 251 0.29 2.42 -21.04
N VAL A 252 -0.83 1.92 -21.55
CA VAL A 252 -2.09 1.93 -20.80
C VAL A 252 -2.08 0.73 -19.84
N PRO A 253 -2.38 0.92 -18.55
CA PRO A 253 -2.53 -0.18 -17.60
C PRO A 253 -3.48 -1.25 -18.14
N ALA A 254 -3.05 -2.52 -18.07
CA ALA A 254 -3.83 -3.65 -18.57
C ALA A 254 -4.83 -4.11 -17.51
N LEU A 255 -5.88 -3.30 -17.29
CA LEU A 255 -6.96 -3.66 -16.37
C LEU A 255 -7.77 -4.84 -16.91
N SER A 256 -8.25 -5.69 -16.01
CA SER A 256 -9.07 -6.87 -16.33
C SER A 256 -10.30 -6.88 -15.45
N GLY A 257 -11.33 -7.67 -15.79
CA GLY A 257 -12.52 -7.79 -14.95
C GLY A 257 -13.71 -6.94 -15.41
N GLY A 258 -14.66 -6.72 -14.50
CA GLY A 258 -15.88 -5.94 -14.76
C GLY A 258 -16.96 -6.64 -15.60
N ALA A 259 -16.76 -7.89 -16.00
CA ALA A 259 -17.66 -8.60 -16.90
C ALA A 259 -19.05 -8.90 -16.30
N GLU A 260 -19.19 -8.83 -14.98
CA GLU A 260 -20.44 -9.12 -14.28
C GLU A 260 -21.16 -7.87 -13.74
N ALA A 261 -20.58 -6.68 -13.92
CA ALA A 261 -21.24 -5.42 -13.60
C ALA A 261 -22.56 -5.31 -14.37
N ASP A 262 -23.63 -5.01 -13.65
CA ASP A 262 -24.96 -4.84 -14.22
C ASP A 262 -25.59 -3.54 -13.73
N ASP A 263 -25.11 -2.43 -14.29
CA ASP A 263 -25.58 -1.08 -13.97
C ASP A 263 -26.56 -0.54 -15.02
N SER A 264 -27.09 -1.45 -15.85
CA SER A 264 -27.91 -1.13 -17.01
C SER A 264 -29.37 -0.84 -16.62
N TYR A 265 -29.57 0.14 -15.74
CA TYR A 265 -30.92 0.55 -15.33
C TYR A 265 -31.65 1.24 -16.49
N GLN A 266 -32.72 0.63 -16.99
CA GLN A 266 -33.60 1.29 -17.94
C GLN A 266 -34.36 2.42 -17.24
N LYS A 267 -33.98 3.67 -17.54
CA LYS A 267 -34.64 4.86 -16.98
C LYS A 267 -35.80 5.30 -17.86
N LEU A 268 -37.01 5.27 -17.34
CA LEU A 268 -38.20 5.87 -17.97
C LEU A 268 -38.29 7.35 -17.58
N LEU A 269 -37.57 8.22 -18.30
CA LEU A 269 -37.59 9.65 -18.03
C LEU A 269 -38.86 10.32 -18.58
N ARG A 270 -39.37 11.31 -17.86
CA ARG A 270 -40.45 12.21 -18.31
C ARG A 270 -39.92 13.65 -18.46
N PRO A 271 -40.47 14.45 -19.39
CA PRO A 271 -40.07 15.84 -19.57
C PRO A 271 -40.63 16.79 -18.47
N HIS A 272 -41.29 16.25 -17.45
CA HIS A 272 -41.88 16.98 -16.33
C HIS A 272 -41.63 16.26 -15.01
N LYS A 273 -41.78 16.98 -13.89
CA LYS A 273 -41.77 16.36 -12.55
C LYS A 273 -42.99 15.45 -12.39
N ILE A 274 -42.83 14.34 -11.67
CA ILE A 274 -43.93 13.45 -11.30
C ILE A 274 -44.58 13.97 -10.03
N VAL A 275 -45.88 14.22 -10.08
CA VAL A 275 -46.75 14.54 -8.94
C VAL A 275 -47.81 13.44 -8.88
N LEU A 276 -47.49 12.42 -8.09
CA LEU A 276 -48.23 11.16 -7.98
C LEU A 276 -49.27 11.23 -6.86
N GLY A 277 -50.49 10.77 -7.14
CA GLY A 277 -51.50 10.47 -6.13
C GLY A 277 -51.95 9.02 -6.19
N PHE A 278 -52.04 8.36 -5.03
CA PHE A 278 -52.60 7.01 -4.92
C PHE A 278 -54.12 7.06 -4.80
N HIS A 279 -54.81 6.19 -5.54
CA HIS A 279 -56.25 6.02 -5.46
C HIS A 279 -56.56 4.58 -5.04
N ASN A 280 -57.00 4.41 -3.80
CA ASN A 280 -57.35 3.08 -3.30
C ASN A 280 -58.67 2.63 -3.96
N VAL A 281 -58.58 1.66 -4.86
CA VAL A 281 -59.73 1.07 -5.57
C VAL A 281 -59.83 -0.38 -5.12
N ALA A 282 -60.72 -0.67 -4.17
CA ALA A 282 -60.84 -2.01 -3.60
C ALA A 282 -61.71 -2.97 -4.44
N VAL A 283 -62.59 -2.41 -5.29
CA VAL A 283 -63.52 -3.16 -6.15
C VAL A 283 -63.70 -2.43 -7.48
N ALA A 284 -64.09 -3.16 -8.54
CA ALA A 284 -64.23 -2.60 -9.89
C ALA A 284 -65.17 -1.38 -9.97
N ASP A 285 -66.27 -1.38 -9.19
CA ASP A 285 -67.23 -0.27 -9.16
C ASP A 285 -66.63 1.04 -8.62
N ALA A 286 -65.59 0.94 -7.78
CA ALA A 286 -64.93 2.11 -7.19
C ALA A 286 -64.14 2.93 -8.22
N ASN A 287 -63.89 2.41 -9.43
CA ASN A 287 -63.34 3.18 -10.54
C ASN A 287 -64.20 4.41 -10.91
N SER A 288 -65.51 4.37 -10.62
CA SER A 288 -66.42 5.49 -10.88
C SER A 288 -66.10 6.76 -10.07
N TYR A 289 -65.34 6.65 -8.97
CA TYR A 289 -64.99 7.77 -8.09
C TYR A 289 -63.74 8.57 -8.52
N LEU A 290 -63.14 8.27 -9.68
CA LEU A 290 -61.97 8.98 -10.21
C LEU A 290 -62.10 10.52 -10.15
N LYS A 291 -63.24 11.06 -10.59
CA LYS A 291 -63.46 12.52 -10.66
C LYS A 291 -63.39 13.17 -9.28
N GLU A 292 -63.93 12.51 -8.26
CA GLU A 292 -63.88 12.98 -6.88
C GLU A 292 -62.45 12.93 -6.34
N ALA A 293 -61.73 11.82 -6.61
CA ALA A 293 -60.35 11.66 -6.20
C ALA A 293 -59.42 12.74 -6.80
N VAL A 294 -59.51 12.98 -8.11
CA VAL A 294 -58.68 13.98 -8.81
C VAL A 294 -59.10 15.41 -8.47
N GLY A 295 -60.41 15.67 -8.33
CA GLY A 295 -60.97 17.00 -8.10
C GLY A 295 -60.49 17.69 -6.81
N ASN A 296 -60.04 16.91 -5.83
CA ASN A 296 -59.49 17.41 -4.56
C ASN A 296 -57.98 17.71 -4.60
N THR A 297 -57.35 17.63 -5.78
CA THR A 297 -55.89 17.78 -5.94
C THR A 297 -55.54 19.03 -6.75
N ARG A 298 -54.28 19.49 -6.66
CA ARG A 298 -53.76 20.59 -7.48
C ARG A 298 -52.40 20.22 -8.06
N GLY A 299 -52.30 20.24 -9.40
CA GLY A 299 -51.05 19.99 -10.11
C GLY A 299 -50.61 18.51 -10.14
N MET A 300 -51.49 17.60 -9.74
CA MET A 300 -51.29 16.16 -9.93
C MET A 300 -51.26 15.84 -11.42
N ASN A 301 -50.32 14.99 -11.84
CA ASN A 301 -50.17 14.58 -13.23
C ASN A 301 -49.95 13.07 -13.40
N VAL A 302 -49.93 12.31 -12.30
CA VAL A 302 -49.97 10.85 -12.33
C VAL A 302 -50.94 10.38 -11.25
N ILE A 303 -51.84 9.46 -11.60
CA ILE A 303 -52.72 8.77 -10.67
C ILE A 303 -52.41 7.28 -10.64
N ALA A 304 -52.29 6.72 -9.44
CA ALA A 304 -51.94 5.33 -9.18
C ALA A 304 -53.11 4.58 -8.54
N PRO A 305 -54.04 4.02 -9.34
CA PRO A 305 -55.13 3.20 -8.83
C PRO A 305 -54.64 1.80 -8.43
N THR A 306 -55.12 1.28 -7.30
CA THR A 306 -54.92 -0.13 -6.92
C THR A 306 -55.78 -1.02 -7.83
N TRP A 307 -55.18 -1.70 -8.81
CA TRP A 307 -55.92 -2.45 -9.83
C TRP A 307 -55.56 -3.91 -9.93
N PHE A 308 -54.31 -4.23 -9.61
CA PHE A 308 -53.85 -5.59 -9.64
C PHE A 308 -53.64 -6.07 -8.22
N ALA A 309 -53.98 -7.33 -7.96
CA ALA A 309 -53.65 -7.98 -6.70
C ALA A 309 -53.11 -9.37 -6.99
N ILE A 310 -52.08 -9.77 -6.25
CA ILE A 310 -51.56 -11.13 -6.32
C ILE A 310 -52.65 -12.08 -5.82
N ALA A 311 -53.01 -13.05 -6.65
CA ALA A 311 -54.15 -13.94 -6.45
C ALA A 311 -53.78 -15.15 -5.60
N ASP A 312 -52.55 -15.67 -5.75
CA ASP A 312 -52.07 -16.93 -5.17
C ASP A 312 -50.54 -16.97 -5.07
N ASN A 313 -50.02 -18.07 -4.50
CA ASN A 313 -48.59 -18.26 -4.27
C ASN A 313 -47.82 -18.58 -5.57
N GLU A 314 -48.52 -18.87 -6.66
CA GLU A 314 -47.95 -19.06 -8.00
C GLU A 314 -47.74 -17.73 -8.75
N GLY A 315 -48.12 -16.59 -8.16
CA GLY A 315 -47.88 -15.26 -8.71
C GLY A 315 -48.91 -14.81 -9.76
N HIS A 316 -50.08 -15.47 -9.85
CA HIS A 316 -51.15 -14.97 -10.71
C HIS A 316 -51.69 -13.63 -10.22
N LEU A 317 -52.26 -12.81 -11.12
CA LEU A 317 -52.83 -11.51 -10.80
C LEU A 317 -54.35 -11.47 -11.06
N THR A 318 -55.11 -10.89 -10.14
CA THR A 318 -56.46 -10.39 -10.42
C THR A 318 -56.40 -8.96 -10.94
N ASP A 319 -57.33 -8.56 -11.82
CA ASP A 319 -57.36 -7.26 -12.49
C ASP A 319 -58.76 -6.63 -12.40
N ILE A 320 -58.84 -5.42 -11.85
CA ILE A 320 -60.05 -4.58 -11.82
C ILE A 320 -59.89 -3.25 -12.56
N GLY A 321 -58.93 -3.20 -13.49
CA GLY A 321 -58.63 -2.07 -14.34
C GLY A 321 -59.79 -1.67 -15.25
N SER A 322 -59.86 -0.39 -15.58
CA SER A 322 -60.98 0.19 -16.33
C SER A 322 -60.49 1.09 -17.46
N ALA A 323 -60.78 0.71 -18.72
CA ALA A 323 -60.45 1.54 -19.87
C ALA A 323 -61.10 2.93 -19.80
N SER A 324 -62.34 3.02 -19.32
CA SER A 324 -63.02 4.31 -19.12
C SER A 324 -62.35 5.18 -18.05
N TYR A 325 -61.78 4.57 -17.00
CA TYR A 325 -60.98 5.29 -16.02
C TYR A 325 -59.72 5.85 -16.66
N VAL A 326 -59.00 5.03 -17.45
CA VAL A 326 -57.78 5.47 -18.16
C VAL A 326 -58.08 6.67 -19.07
N SER A 327 -59.12 6.57 -19.90
CA SER A 327 -59.53 7.67 -20.78
C SER A 327 -59.85 8.94 -20.00
N ALA A 328 -60.64 8.84 -18.93
CA ALA A 328 -61.02 9.99 -18.12
C ALA A 328 -59.82 10.63 -17.39
N ALA A 329 -58.86 9.83 -16.90
CA ALA A 329 -57.65 10.34 -16.28
C ALA A 329 -56.76 11.09 -17.28
N HIS A 330 -56.60 10.54 -18.50
CA HIS A 330 -55.87 11.22 -19.58
C HIS A 330 -56.54 12.53 -20.00
N GLU A 331 -57.87 12.60 -20.06
CA GLU A 331 -58.62 13.85 -20.31
C GLU A 331 -58.36 14.91 -19.23
N MET A 332 -58.10 14.48 -17.99
CA MET A 332 -57.69 15.36 -16.87
C MET A 332 -56.19 15.68 -16.86
N GLY A 333 -55.43 15.21 -17.85
CA GLY A 333 -53.98 15.43 -17.95
C GLY A 333 -53.14 14.57 -17.02
N CYS A 334 -53.69 13.47 -16.49
CA CYS A 334 -52.97 12.54 -15.62
C CYS A 334 -52.55 11.28 -16.38
N GLU A 335 -51.29 10.85 -16.23
CA GLU A 335 -50.88 9.47 -16.55
C GLU A 335 -51.52 8.49 -15.55
N VAL A 336 -51.73 7.24 -15.96
CA VAL A 336 -52.26 6.17 -15.09
C VAL A 336 -51.20 5.11 -14.85
N TRP A 337 -50.77 4.94 -13.60
CA TRP A 337 -49.77 3.96 -13.20
C TRP A 337 -50.44 2.95 -12.26
N GLY A 338 -50.98 1.86 -12.83
CA GLY A 338 -51.71 0.85 -12.05
C GLY A 338 -50.82 0.19 -11.00
N VAL A 339 -51.31 0.13 -9.76
CA VAL A 339 -50.61 -0.48 -8.63
C VAL A 339 -51.02 -1.96 -8.55
N ALA A 340 -50.00 -2.81 -8.41
CA ALA A 340 -50.16 -4.19 -7.99
C ALA A 340 -49.95 -4.30 -6.48
N ASP A 341 -50.92 -4.87 -5.78
CA ASP A 341 -50.85 -5.10 -4.34
C ASP A 341 -50.62 -6.58 -3.99
N ASN A 342 -50.07 -6.78 -2.79
CA ASN A 342 -49.81 -8.08 -2.18
C ASN A 342 -50.55 -8.23 -0.83
N PHE A 343 -51.62 -7.46 -0.61
CA PHE A 343 -52.32 -7.39 0.68
C PHE A 343 -53.82 -7.65 0.59
N THR A 344 -54.41 -7.67 -0.60
CA THR A 344 -55.83 -7.94 -0.80
C THR A 344 -56.18 -9.41 -0.54
N ASN A 345 -55.32 -10.34 -0.95
CA ASN A 345 -55.51 -11.78 -0.76
C ASN A 345 -54.53 -12.32 0.29
N GLN A 346 -54.88 -13.46 0.91
CA GLN A 346 -53.95 -14.19 1.79
C GLN A 346 -52.95 -14.96 0.94
N ILE A 347 -51.71 -14.49 0.91
CA ILE A 347 -50.59 -15.09 0.19
C ILE A 347 -49.35 -15.16 1.09
N ASP A 348 -48.43 -16.08 0.81
CA ASP A 348 -47.11 -16.07 1.42
C ASP A 348 -46.16 -15.26 0.53
N THR A 349 -45.81 -14.05 0.97
CA THR A 349 -44.93 -13.17 0.18
C THR A 349 -43.52 -13.75 0.01
N ASN A 350 -43.07 -14.67 0.88
CA ASN A 350 -41.77 -15.32 0.71
C ASN A 350 -41.80 -16.49 -0.29
N GLU A 351 -42.98 -16.99 -0.64
CA GLU A 351 -43.14 -18.06 -1.64
C GLU A 351 -43.34 -17.47 -3.05
N VAL A 352 -43.95 -16.29 -3.14
CA VAL A 352 -44.20 -15.59 -4.41
C VAL A 352 -42.96 -14.87 -4.96
N LEU A 353 -42.09 -14.37 -4.07
CA LEU A 353 -40.81 -13.70 -4.41
C LEU A 353 -39.69 -14.72 -4.58
#